data_AF-A0A483T262-F1
#
_entry.id   AF-A0A483T262-F1
#
_cell.length_a   1.000
_cell.length_b   1.000
_cell.length_c   1.000
_cell.angle_alpha   90.00
_cell.angle_beta   90.00
_cell.angle_gamma   90.00
#
_symmetry.space_group_name_H-M   'P 1'
#
loop_
_entity.id
_entity.type
_entity.pdbx_description
1 polymer ?
#
loop_
_entity_poly.entity_id
_entity_poly.type
_entity_poly.pdbx_seq_one_letter_code
_entity_poly.pdbx_strand_id
1 'polypeptide(L)'
;MSKLTRRRFIGTLMPAIALELTSPINFCRAETIPPKIKIRAVQSLSSYNPSHEGEVISVIHEIDGSVKFVAADAKIFKVDGVKVIQSPNTKLVFVRDEYYSNRIVRPSWYGCRGEGKISSDTICFAKMLKSLVDGDHIILTKGEVYYN
;
A
#
# COMPACT_ATOMS: atom_id res chain seq x y z
N MET A 1 18.60 58.66 -49.99
CA MET A 1 19.17 58.02 -48.77
C MET A 1 18.19 58.21 -47.64
N SER A 2 17.83 57.11 -46.99
CA SER A 2 16.78 57.01 -45.96
C SER A 2 17.30 57.39 -44.57
N LYS A 3 16.43 57.99 -43.75
CA LYS A 3 16.07 57.56 -42.38
C LYS A 3 15.37 58.72 -41.66
N LEU A 4 14.07 58.57 -41.42
CA LEU A 4 13.37 59.22 -40.31
C LEU A 4 12.60 58.14 -39.55
N THR A 5 12.77 58.19 -38.24
CA THR A 5 12.61 57.11 -37.28
C THR A 5 11.26 57.27 -36.56
N ARG A 6 10.44 56.20 -36.58
CA ARG A 6 9.74 55.53 -35.44
C ARG A 6 9.09 56.44 -34.36
N ARG A 7 7.85 56.30 -33.89
CA ARG A 7 6.70 55.37 -34.02
C ARG A 7 5.51 56.09 -33.36
N ARG A 8 4.30 55.97 -33.90
CA ARG A 8 3.04 56.44 -33.27
C ARG A 8 2.34 55.32 -32.51
N PHE A 9 1.72 55.72 -31.41
CA PHE A 9 0.80 55.00 -30.51
C PHE A 9 -0.52 54.67 -31.22
N ILE A 10 -1.02 53.43 -31.09
CA ILE A 10 -2.44 52.96 -31.07
C ILE A 10 -2.32 51.55 -30.43
N GLY A 11 -3.03 51.07 -29.40
CA GLY A 11 -4.38 51.29 -28.92
C GLY A 11 -5.06 49.90 -28.82
N THR A 12 -5.77 49.66 -27.73
CA THR A 12 -6.77 48.58 -27.47
C THR A 12 -6.34 47.11 -27.38
N LEU A 13 -6.58 46.47 -26.22
CA LEU A 13 -7.66 45.50 -25.98
C LEU A 13 -7.47 44.84 -24.60
N MET A 14 -8.47 44.98 -23.73
CA MET A 14 -8.66 44.09 -22.58
C MET A 14 -9.00 42.68 -23.07
N PRO A 15 -8.54 41.64 -22.36
CA PRO A 15 -9.37 40.46 -22.16
C PRO A 15 -9.66 40.24 -20.68
N ALA A 16 -10.84 39.64 -20.49
CA ALA A 16 -11.49 39.30 -19.24
C ALA A 16 -10.71 38.29 -18.37
N ILE A 17 -10.85 38.48 -17.06
CA ILE A 17 -11.18 37.47 -16.03
C ILE A 17 -10.83 36.01 -16.38
N ALA A 18 -9.89 35.41 -15.63
CA ALA A 18 -10.06 34.07 -15.09
C ALA A 18 -9.12 33.86 -13.89
N LEU A 19 -9.67 33.26 -12.84
CA LEU A 19 -9.09 33.01 -11.53
C LEU A 19 -7.66 32.42 -11.61
N GLU A 20 -6.76 32.96 -10.78
CA GLU A 20 -5.63 32.18 -10.28
C GLU A 20 -6.17 31.06 -9.38
N LEU A 21 -6.49 29.91 -9.98
CA LEU A 21 -6.49 28.64 -9.28
C LEU A 21 -5.04 28.34 -8.94
N THR A 22 -4.61 28.74 -7.75
CA THR A 22 -3.48 28.11 -7.06
C THR A 22 -3.84 26.65 -6.86
N SER A 23 -3.57 25.80 -7.85
CA SER A 23 -3.54 24.37 -7.65
C SER A 23 -2.42 24.09 -6.65
N PRO A 24 -2.63 23.21 -5.66
CA PRO A 24 -1.50 22.68 -4.92
C PRO A 24 -0.59 22.02 -5.94
N ILE A 25 0.71 22.29 -5.83
CA ILE A 25 1.76 21.56 -6.54
C ILE A 25 1.58 20.09 -6.10
N ASN A 26 0.78 19.34 -6.85
CA ASN A 26 0.83 17.90 -6.83
C ASN A 26 2.22 17.57 -7.32
N PHE A 27 3.13 17.30 -6.39
CA PHE A 27 4.29 16.49 -6.67
C PHE A 27 3.75 15.17 -7.21
N CYS A 28 3.56 15.11 -8.53
CA CYS A 28 3.49 13.85 -9.25
C CYS A 28 4.88 13.24 -9.06
N ARG A 29 5.07 12.53 -7.94
CA ARG A 29 6.17 11.59 -7.79
C ARG A 29 5.96 10.61 -8.93
N ALA A 30 6.75 10.75 -9.98
CA ALA A 30 6.88 9.70 -10.95
C ALA A 30 7.39 8.50 -10.16
N GLU A 31 6.48 7.63 -9.72
CA GLU A 31 6.80 6.28 -9.32
C GLU A 31 7.35 5.64 -10.59
N THR A 32 8.66 5.76 -10.78
CA THR A 32 9.40 4.81 -11.59
C THR A 32 9.20 3.48 -10.89
N ILE A 33 8.16 2.74 -11.28
CA ILE A 33 7.85 1.41 -10.77
C ILE A 33 9.10 0.58 -11.08
N PRO A 34 9.92 0.22 -10.06
CA PRO A 34 11.06 -0.63 -10.30
C PRO A 34 10.55 -1.97 -10.85
N PRO A 35 11.33 -2.69 -11.68
CA PRO A 35 10.91 -3.97 -12.26
C PRO A 35 10.37 -4.87 -11.14
N LYS A 36 9.07 -5.12 -11.23
CA LYS A 36 8.21 -5.75 -10.23
C LYS A 36 8.88 -7.01 -9.68
N ILE A 37 9.44 -6.96 -8.47
CA ILE A 37 10.04 -8.13 -7.84
C ILE A 37 8.90 -9.09 -7.49
N LYS A 38 8.77 -10.14 -8.31
CA LYS A 38 7.73 -11.16 -8.17
C LYS A 38 8.22 -12.25 -7.23
N ILE A 39 7.90 -12.10 -5.95
CA ILE A 39 8.12 -13.13 -4.95
C ILE A 39 6.92 -14.10 -5.01
N ARG A 40 7.16 -15.41 -5.07
CA ARG A 40 6.10 -16.43 -5.24
C ARG A 40 5.39 -16.83 -3.94
N ALA A 41 5.93 -16.44 -2.79
CA ALA A 41 5.38 -16.78 -1.49
C ALA A 41 5.61 -15.65 -0.49
N VAL A 42 4.64 -15.38 0.39
CA VAL A 42 4.76 -14.33 1.42
C VAL A 42 5.95 -14.59 2.34
N GLN A 43 6.24 -15.86 2.65
CA GLN A 43 7.37 -16.24 3.51
C GLN A 43 8.71 -15.84 2.91
N SER A 44 8.83 -15.77 1.58
CA SER A 44 10.08 -15.39 0.92
C SER A 44 10.43 -13.90 1.09
N LEU A 45 9.50 -13.06 1.56
CA LEU A 45 9.79 -11.67 1.95
C LEU A 45 10.84 -11.60 3.06
N SER A 46 10.95 -12.62 3.93
CA SER A 46 11.92 -12.61 5.01
C SER A 46 13.38 -12.68 4.54
N SER A 47 13.59 -13.02 3.27
CA SER A 47 14.92 -13.08 2.65
C SER A 47 15.21 -11.89 1.74
N TYR A 48 14.25 -10.99 1.56
CA TYR A 48 14.40 -9.81 0.70
C TYR A 48 14.69 -8.57 1.54
N ASN A 49 15.76 -7.83 1.20
CA ASN A 49 16.17 -6.66 1.96
C ASN A 49 15.58 -5.38 1.33
N PRO A 50 14.68 -4.65 2.02
CA PRO A 50 14.16 -3.40 1.49
C PRO A 50 15.24 -2.32 1.47
N SER A 51 15.25 -1.51 0.41
CA SER A 51 16.21 -0.43 0.20
C SER A 51 15.91 0.78 1.08
N HIS A 52 14.63 1.05 1.33
CA HIS A 52 14.16 2.18 2.11
C HIS A 52 12.75 1.94 2.68
N GLU A 53 12.39 2.72 3.68
CA GLU A 53 11.01 2.82 4.16
C GLU A 53 10.09 3.37 3.06
N GLY A 54 8.90 2.79 2.94
CA GLY A 54 7.92 3.09 1.88
C GLY A 54 8.12 2.26 0.60
N GLU A 55 9.15 1.42 0.50
CA GLU A 55 9.33 0.53 -0.65
C GLU A 55 8.15 -0.46 -0.76
N VAL A 56 7.50 -0.50 -1.92
CA VAL A 56 6.35 -1.37 -2.18
C VAL A 56 6.78 -2.60 -2.97
N ILE A 57 6.46 -3.79 -2.45
CA ILE A 57 6.73 -5.09 -3.08
C ILE A 57 5.40 -5.78 -3.38
N SER A 58 5.29 -6.37 -4.57
CA SER A 58 4.14 -7.21 -4.94
C SER A 58 4.51 -8.69 -4.87
N VAL A 59 3.94 -9.42 -3.93
CA VAL A 59 4.06 -10.88 -3.83
C VAL A 59 2.94 -11.51 -4.66
N ILE A 60 3.29 -12.43 -5.56
CA ILE A 60 2.30 -13.21 -6.30
C ILE A 60 1.80 -14.33 -5.38
N HIS A 61 0.49 -14.40 -5.21
CA HIS A 61 -0.22 -15.49 -4.55
C HIS A 61 -0.98 -16.26 -5.64
N GLU A 62 -0.76 -17.57 -5.76
CA GLU A 62 -1.28 -18.37 -6.88
C GLU A 62 -2.82 -18.38 -6.96
N ILE A 63 -3.50 -18.12 -5.83
CA ILE A 63 -4.97 -18.17 -5.73
C ILE A 63 -5.61 -16.77 -5.78
N ASP A 64 -4.95 -15.74 -5.21
CA ASP A 64 -5.55 -14.40 -4.98
C ASP A 64 -4.94 -13.29 -5.85
N GLY A 65 -4.10 -13.63 -6.82
CA GLY A 65 -3.42 -12.67 -7.67
C GLY A 65 -2.13 -12.13 -7.04
N SER A 66 -2.01 -10.82 -6.85
CA SER A 66 -0.81 -10.23 -6.21
C SER A 66 -1.18 -9.42 -4.98
N VAL A 67 -0.51 -9.70 -3.87
CA VAL A 67 -0.63 -8.97 -2.61
C VAL A 67 0.51 -7.96 -2.51
N LYS A 68 0.20 -6.73 -2.10
CA LYS A 68 1.20 -5.71 -1.86
C LYS A 68 1.65 -5.68 -0.41
N PHE A 69 2.93 -5.43 -0.22
CA PHE A 69 3.56 -5.17 1.06
C PHE A 69 4.37 -3.87 0.96
N VAL A 70 4.42 -3.12 2.05
CA VAL A 70 5.16 -1.87 2.18
C VAL A 70 6.23 -2.05 3.24
N ALA A 71 7.47 -1.65 2.96
CA ALA A 71 8.53 -1.60 3.95
C ALA A 71 8.26 -0.47 4.95
N ALA A 72 8.24 -0.77 6.24
CA ALA A 72 7.94 0.18 7.31
C ALA A 72 8.90 0.03 8.50
N ASP A 73 8.99 1.05 9.37
CA ASP A 73 9.79 0.99 10.60
C ASP A 73 9.32 -0.15 11.52
N ALA A 74 10.25 -1.05 11.86
CA ALA A 74 10.04 -2.19 12.75
C ALA A 74 9.59 -1.79 14.17
N LYS A 75 9.82 -0.54 14.60
CA LYS A 75 9.38 -0.04 15.91
C LYS A 75 7.86 0.18 15.99
N ILE A 76 7.21 0.39 14.85
CA ILE A 76 5.78 0.70 14.78
C ILE A 76 4.94 -0.58 14.69
N PHE A 77 5.48 -1.61 14.05
CA PHE A 77 4.73 -2.80 13.68
C PHE A 77 5.28 -4.06 14.35
N LYS A 78 4.40 -4.80 15.02
CA LYS A 78 4.73 -6.09 15.63
C LYS A 78 4.71 -7.20 14.58
N VAL A 79 5.83 -7.91 14.43
CA VAL A 79 5.96 -9.05 13.52
C VAL A 79 5.07 -10.21 13.97
N ASP A 80 4.36 -10.81 13.01
CA ASP A 80 3.53 -12.00 13.23
C ASP A 80 3.67 -13.06 12.13
N GLY A 81 4.45 -12.79 11.10
CA GLY A 81 4.69 -13.72 10.00
C GLY A 81 3.51 -13.86 9.03
N VAL A 82 2.50 -12.99 9.10
CA VAL A 82 1.33 -12.99 8.22
C VAL A 82 1.03 -11.60 7.66
N LYS A 83 0.60 -10.65 8.49
CA LYS A 83 0.36 -9.25 8.07
C LYS A 83 1.61 -8.39 8.21
N VAL A 84 2.53 -8.78 9.09
CA VAL A 84 3.83 -8.14 9.28
C VAL A 84 4.92 -9.20 9.21
N ILE A 85 5.77 -9.13 8.18
CA ILE A 85 6.88 -10.05 7.93
C ILE A 85 8.19 -9.35 8.29
N GLN A 86 9.03 -10.01 9.08
CA GLN A 86 10.38 -9.52 9.37
C GLN A 86 11.22 -9.49 8.09
N SER A 87 11.91 -8.40 7.81
CA SER A 87 12.92 -8.35 6.74
C SER A 87 14.33 -8.69 7.30
N PRO A 88 15.33 -9.02 6.45
CA PRO A 88 16.72 -9.17 6.88
C PRO A 88 17.30 -7.92 7.55
N ASN A 89 16.81 -6.73 7.18
CA ASN A 89 17.15 -5.49 7.84
C ASN A 89 16.29 -5.34 9.10
N THR A 90 16.90 -5.48 10.28
CA THR A 90 16.19 -5.44 11.56
C THR A 90 15.51 -4.11 11.87
N LYS A 91 15.80 -3.04 11.12
CA LYS A 91 15.11 -1.75 11.23
C LYS A 91 13.81 -1.69 10.44
N LEU A 92 13.60 -2.58 9.48
CA LEU A 92 12.45 -2.56 8.57
C LEU A 92 11.69 -3.90 8.58
N VAL A 93 10.38 -3.80 8.42
CA VAL A 93 9.47 -4.95 8.25
C VAL A 93 8.62 -4.74 7.01
N PHE A 94 8.10 -5.83 6.45
CA PHE A 94 7.09 -5.77 5.38
C PHE A 94 5.70 -5.85 5.96
N VAL A 95 4.91 -4.81 5.75
CA VAL A 95 3.54 -4.69 6.25
C VAL A 95 2.60 -4.85 5.07
N ARG A 96 1.60 -5.74 5.17
CA ARG A 96 0.57 -5.89 4.13
C ARG A 96 -0.15 -4.56 3.92
N ASP A 97 -0.29 -4.14 2.68
CA ASP A 97 -0.75 -2.78 2.29
C ASP A 97 -2.13 -2.38 2.90
N GLU A 98 -3.09 -3.31 2.90
CA GLU A 98 -4.41 -3.09 3.53
C GLU A 98 -4.31 -2.83 5.04
N TYR A 99 -3.38 -3.50 5.72
CA TYR A 99 -3.15 -3.33 7.16
C TYR A 99 -2.36 -2.05 7.43
N TYR A 100 -1.37 -1.73 6.60
CA TYR A 100 -0.60 -0.49 6.67
C TYR A 100 -1.51 0.75 6.56
N SER A 101 -2.47 0.72 5.63
CA SER A 101 -3.34 1.87 5.35
C SER A 101 -4.48 2.05 6.35
N ASN A 102 -5.13 0.95 6.76
CA ASN A 102 -6.42 1.02 7.46
C ASN A 102 -6.55 0.10 8.67
N ARG A 103 -5.45 -0.54 9.12
CA ARG A 103 -5.46 -1.52 10.23
C ARG A 103 -6.44 -2.67 10.03
N ILE A 104 -6.76 -2.98 8.77
CA ILE A 104 -7.65 -4.09 8.43
C ILE A 104 -6.92 -5.40 8.64
N VAL A 105 -7.61 -6.37 9.24
CA VAL A 105 -7.16 -7.76 9.39
C VAL A 105 -8.23 -8.68 8.81
N ARG A 106 -7.83 -9.63 7.95
CA ARG A 106 -8.76 -10.63 7.39
C ARG A 106 -8.43 -12.02 7.91
N PRO A 107 -9.44 -12.84 8.27
CA PRO A 107 -9.23 -14.23 8.68
C PRO A 107 -8.49 -15.05 7.62
N SER A 108 -8.79 -14.84 6.33
CA SER A 108 -8.16 -15.56 5.21
C SER A 108 -6.64 -15.41 5.16
N TRP A 109 -6.09 -14.29 5.64
CA TRP A 109 -4.64 -14.11 5.69
C TRP A 109 -3.96 -15.13 6.62
N TYR A 110 -4.67 -15.59 7.65
CA TYR A 110 -4.18 -16.57 8.62
C TYR A 110 -4.55 -18.00 8.25
N GLY A 111 -5.19 -18.20 7.08
CA GLY A 111 -5.58 -19.52 6.56
C GLY A 111 -7.00 -19.95 6.95
N CYS A 112 -7.84 -19.04 7.46
CA CYS A 112 -9.26 -19.35 7.64
C CYS A 112 -9.94 -19.49 6.26
N ARG A 113 -10.83 -20.49 6.14
CA ARG A 113 -11.55 -20.80 4.90
C ARG A 113 -12.98 -20.27 4.90
N GLY A 114 -13.63 -20.17 6.06
CA GLY A 114 -15.00 -19.69 6.15
C GLY A 114 -16.06 -20.68 5.64
N GLU A 115 -15.75 -21.98 5.64
CA GLU A 115 -16.63 -23.06 5.13
C GLU A 115 -17.56 -23.64 6.22
N GLY A 116 -17.69 -22.96 7.36
CA GLY A 116 -18.49 -23.39 8.50
C GLY A 116 -17.94 -24.68 9.12
N LYS A 117 -18.83 -25.62 9.46
CA LYS A 117 -18.44 -26.88 10.11
C LYS A 117 -17.69 -27.85 9.17
N ILE A 118 -17.67 -27.59 7.87
CA ILE A 118 -17.02 -28.45 6.88
C ILE A 118 -15.50 -28.41 7.05
N SER A 119 -14.94 -27.25 7.39
CA SER A 119 -13.53 -27.07 7.68
C SER A 119 -13.38 -26.18 8.90
N SER A 120 -12.81 -26.73 9.99
CA SER A 120 -12.58 -25.99 11.22
C SER A 120 -11.52 -24.90 11.00
N ASP A 121 -11.89 -23.66 11.36
CA ASP A 121 -11.02 -22.51 11.32
C ASP A 121 -10.37 -22.22 12.68
N THR A 122 -10.66 -23.02 13.71
CA THR A 122 -10.25 -22.82 15.11
C THR A 122 -8.78 -22.43 15.25
N ILE A 123 -7.86 -23.17 14.61
CA ILE A 123 -6.41 -22.93 14.71
C ILE A 123 -6.02 -21.60 14.05
N CYS A 124 -6.48 -21.38 12.82
CA CYS A 124 -6.17 -20.18 12.03
C CYS A 124 -6.78 -18.93 12.68
N PHE A 125 -8.01 -19.04 13.19
CA PHE A 125 -8.73 -17.97 13.87
C PHE A 125 -8.05 -17.61 15.20
N ALA A 126 -7.65 -18.61 16.00
CA ALA A 126 -6.87 -18.38 17.21
C ALA A 126 -5.51 -17.72 16.91
N LYS A 127 -4.85 -18.10 15.82
CA LYS A 127 -3.60 -17.45 15.37
C LYS A 127 -3.84 -15.98 15.02
N MET A 128 -4.92 -15.68 14.30
CA MET A 128 -5.34 -14.30 14.01
C MET A 128 -5.55 -13.52 15.30
N LEU A 129 -6.39 -14.02 16.21
CA LEU A 129 -6.72 -13.33 17.47
C LEU A 129 -5.48 -13.01 18.31
N LYS A 130 -4.50 -13.92 18.39
CA LYS A 130 -3.23 -13.71 19.11
C LYS A 130 -2.34 -12.63 18.48
N SER A 131 -2.54 -12.33 17.20
CA SER A 131 -1.73 -11.37 16.45
C SER A 131 -2.31 -9.95 16.47
N LEU A 132 -3.56 -9.79 16.92
CA LEU A 132 -4.24 -8.50 16.96
C LEU A 132 -3.57 -7.56 17.96
N VAL A 133 -3.63 -6.29 17.62
CA VAL A 133 -3.20 -5.19 18.48
C VAL A 133 -4.32 -4.13 18.52
N ASP A 134 -4.27 -3.25 19.52
CA ASP A 134 -5.31 -2.24 19.71
C ASP A 134 -5.48 -1.38 18.45
N GLY A 135 -6.76 -1.12 18.11
CA GLY A 135 -7.14 -0.39 16.90
C GLY A 135 -7.27 -1.22 15.62
N ASP A 136 -7.05 -2.55 15.68
CA ASP A 136 -7.27 -3.42 14.52
C ASP A 136 -8.76 -3.62 14.20
N HIS A 137 -9.07 -3.66 12.91
CA HIS A 137 -10.43 -3.89 12.40
C HIS A 137 -10.49 -5.23 11.66
N ILE A 138 -11.22 -6.19 12.22
CA ILE A 138 -11.43 -7.48 11.56
C ILE A 138 -12.54 -7.30 10.50
N ILE A 139 -12.22 -7.59 9.24
CA ILE A 139 -13.22 -7.63 8.16
C ILE A 139 -13.47 -9.08 7.77
N LEU A 140 -14.70 -9.54 8.03
CA LEU A 140 -15.19 -10.86 7.63
C LEU A 140 -15.65 -10.84 6.18
N THR A 141 -15.39 -11.90 5.42
CA THR A 141 -15.88 -12.02 4.05
C THR A 141 -17.39 -12.30 4.06
N LYS A 142 -18.13 -11.60 3.19
CA LYS A 142 -19.58 -11.81 3.06
C LYS A 142 -19.88 -13.24 2.62
N GLY A 143 -20.71 -13.94 3.39
CA GLY A 143 -21.15 -15.31 3.08
C GLY A 143 -20.25 -16.41 3.65
N GLU A 144 -19.08 -16.05 4.19
CA GLU A 144 -18.23 -16.99 4.92
C GLU A 144 -18.73 -17.17 6.36
N VAL A 145 -18.60 -18.40 6.87
CA VAL A 145 -18.93 -18.76 8.25
C VAL A 145 -17.68 -19.36 8.89
N TYR A 146 -17.09 -18.64 9.86
CA TYR A 146 -15.89 -19.11 10.56
C TYR A 146 -16.28 -19.93 11.78
N TYR A 147 -16.03 -21.24 11.74
CA TYR A 147 -16.30 -22.15 12.84
C TYR A 147 -15.05 -22.30 13.73
N ASN A 148 -15.18 -21.92 15.00
CA ASN A 148 -14.13 -21.98 16.02
C ASN A 148 -14.54 -22.93 17.14
#